data_AF-A0A671TMB1-F1
#
_entry.id   AF-A0A671TMB1-F1
#
_cell.length_a   1.000
_cell.length_b   1.000
_cell.length_c   1.000
_cell.angle_alpha   90.00
_cell.angle_beta   90.00
_cell.angle_gamma   90.00
#
_symmetry.space_group_name_H-M   'P 1'
#
loop_
_entity.id
_entity.type
_entity.pdbx_description
1 polymer ?
#
loop_
_entity_poly.entity_id
_entity_poly.type
_entity_poly.pdbx_seq_one_letter_code
_entity_poly.pdbx_strand_id
1 'polypeptide(L)'
;HCYCVPSQAPAVSKQELYPCSHVICMTNCPTLIVTVGLPARGKTYISKKLTRYLNWIGVPTREFNVGQYRRECMKIYKSFEFFRPDNEEGLKIRRQCASAALNDVRQYLTEQGGQVAVFDATNTTRERRETIIQFAEQNGFKVFFVESVCEDPDVIQENIVQVKLGSPDYTNCNTEEAVEDFMKRIKCYENSYETLDEVLDRDLSYIKIMDVGQRYLVNRVLDHIQSRIVYYLMNIHITPRSIYLCRHGESELNVKGRIGGDSGLTPRGKEFGKKLSQFIKSQGISDLKVWTSQMKRTIQTAEALSVPYEQWKVLNEIDAGVCEEMMYEEIQDNYPLEFALRDQDKYRYRYPKGESYEDLVQRLEPVIMELERQENVLVICHQAVMRCLLAYFLDKTAEELPYLKCPLHTVLKLTPVAYGCKVESICLNVDAVNTHRERPEVGTTSYHTHSITGPFLQCMFTNESVLRYYPSLPLNPFFGIFNYSCLCS
;
A
#
# COMPACT_ATOMS: atom_id res chain seq x y z
N HIS A 1 -67.95 -19.50 -2.14
CA HIS A 1 -66.98 -20.58 -1.83
C HIS A 1 -65.61 -19.92 -1.77
N CYS A 2 -64.88 -19.84 -0.66
CA CYS A 2 -64.71 -20.77 0.44
C CYS A 2 -64.65 -20.06 1.81
N TYR A 3 -65.06 -20.81 2.84
CA TYR A 3 -65.06 -20.47 4.25
C TYR A 3 -63.69 -20.73 4.90
N CYS A 4 -63.37 -19.96 5.95
CA CYS A 4 -62.33 -20.25 6.94
C CYS A 4 -62.87 -21.16 8.06
N VAL A 5 -62.10 -22.17 8.50
CA VAL A 5 -62.13 -22.75 9.87
C VAL A 5 -60.71 -23.28 10.21
N PRO A 6 -60.22 -23.17 11.46
CA PRO A 6 -58.80 -23.34 11.84
C PRO A 6 -58.47 -24.76 12.38
N SER A 7 -57.21 -25.18 12.28
CA SER A 7 -56.74 -26.42 12.94
C SER A 7 -55.51 -26.22 13.82
N GLN A 8 -55.60 -26.84 14.99
CA GLN A 8 -54.76 -26.81 16.18
C GLN A 8 -53.28 -27.17 15.97
N ALA A 9 -52.41 -26.56 16.78
CA ALA A 9 -51.01 -26.94 16.95
C ALA A 9 -50.86 -28.15 17.89
N PRO A 10 -49.96 -29.12 17.60
CA PRO A 10 -49.48 -30.04 18.60
C PRO A 10 -48.17 -29.54 19.23
N ALA A 11 -48.08 -29.70 20.55
CA ALA A 11 -46.90 -29.45 21.35
C ALA A 11 -45.76 -30.41 20.97
N VAL A 12 -44.56 -29.87 20.75
CA VAL A 12 -43.34 -30.66 20.54
C VAL A 12 -42.46 -30.59 21.78
N SER A 13 -42.05 -31.78 22.21
CA SER A 13 -41.25 -32.11 23.39
C SER A 13 -39.83 -31.56 23.37
N LYS A 14 -39.31 -31.29 24.58
CA LYS A 14 -37.89 -30.99 24.86
C LYS A 14 -36.97 -32.08 24.28
N GLN A 15 -36.10 -31.69 23.37
CA GLN A 15 -34.90 -32.45 22.99
C GLN A 15 -33.66 -31.57 23.17
N GLU A 16 -32.59 -32.25 23.58
CA GLU A 16 -31.37 -31.74 24.21
C GLU A 16 -30.57 -30.79 23.32
N LEU A 17 -30.14 -29.67 23.92
CA LEU A 17 -29.22 -28.71 23.31
C LEU A 17 -27.78 -29.23 23.42
N TYR A 18 -27.24 -29.74 22.31
CA TYR A 18 -25.79 -29.78 22.11
C TYR A 18 -25.28 -28.35 21.90
N PRO A 19 -24.15 -27.93 22.51
CA PRO A 19 -23.64 -26.58 22.32
C PRO A 19 -23.10 -26.45 20.88
N CYS A 20 -23.87 -25.76 20.04
CA CYS A 20 -23.41 -25.29 18.74
C CYS A 20 -22.27 -24.29 18.99
N SER A 21 -21.08 -24.60 18.48
CA SER A 21 -19.91 -23.72 18.50
C SER A 21 -20.29 -22.35 17.95
N HIS A 22 -20.22 -21.33 18.81
CA HIS A 22 -20.44 -19.95 18.42
C HIS A 22 -19.41 -19.55 17.36
N VAL A 23 -19.82 -19.45 16.10
CA VAL A 23 -19.08 -18.72 15.07
C VAL A 23 -19.16 -17.25 15.45
N ILE A 24 -18.12 -16.76 16.12
CA ILE A 24 -17.98 -15.33 16.41
C ILE A 24 -17.89 -14.62 15.06
N CYS A 25 -18.82 -13.70 14.80
CA CYS A 25 -18.78 -12.83 13.63
C CYS A 25 -17.57 -11.87 13.77
N MET A 26 -16.45 -12.26 13.18
CA MET A 26 -15.15 -11.58 13.23
C MET A 26 -14.99 -10.62 12.04
N THR A 27 -15.76 -9.55 12.00
CA THR A 27 -15.70 -8.57 10.90
C THR A 27 -14.37 -7.81 10.83
N ASN A 28 -13.65 -7.66 11.96
CA ASN A 28 -12.42 -6.86 12.05
C ASN A 28 -11.20 -7.61 12.63
N CYS A 29 -11.16 -8.95 12.56
CA CYS A 29 -9.99 -9.67 13.07
C CYS A 29 -8.73 -9.44 12.21
N PRO A 30 -7.55 -9.24 12.84
CA PRO A 30 -6.30 -9.14 12.12
C PRO A 30 -6.02 -10.35 11.24
N THR A 31 -5.31 -10.15 10.14
CA THR A 31 -4.98 -11.21 9.17
C THR A 31 -3.50 -11.55 9.21
N LEU A 32 -3.20 -12.84 9.35
CA LEU A 32 -1.89 -13.42 9.15
C LEU A 32 -1.78 -13.97 7.74
N ILE A 33 -1.04 -13.28 6.88
CA ILE A 33 -0.67 -13.75 5.55
C ILE A 33 0.53 -14.67 5.68
N VAL A 34 0.45 -15.88 5.12
CA VAL A 34 1.51 -16.88 5.23
C VAL A 34 2.02 -17.21 3.82
N THR A 35 3.28 -16.88 3.53
CA THR A 35 3.85 -17.25 2.23
C THR A 35 4.21 -18.74 2.19
N VAL A 36 4.01 -19.38 1.04
CA VAL A 36 4.31 -20.79 0.82
C VAL A 36 5.09 -20.94 -0.49
N GLY A 37 6.08 -21.84 -0.49
CA GLY A 37 6.78 -22.25 -1.70
C GLY A 37 8.29 -22.37 -1.53
N LEU A 38 8.93 -22.94 -2.54
CA LEU A 38 10.38 -23.19 -2.57
C LEU A 38 11.20 -21.88 -2.54
N PRO A 39 12.48 -21.93 -2.12
CA PRO A 39 13.39 -20.79 -2.26
C PRO A 39 13.48 -20.26 -3.71
N ALA A 40 13.78 -18.97 -3.88
CA ALA A 40 13.84 -18.28 -5.19
C ALA A 40 12.54 -18.33 -6.02
N ARG A 41 11.37 -18.36 -5.36
CA ARG A 41 10.05 -18.26 -5.99
C ARG A 41 9.35 -16.91 -5.78
N GLY A 42 10.11 -15.83 -5.57
CA GLY A 42 9.52 -14.49 -5.43
C GLY A 42 8.72 -14.20 -4.15
N LYS A 43 8.69 -15.10 -3.15
CA LYS A 43 7.94 -14.88 -1.90
C LYS A 43 8.27 -13.56 -1.20
N THR A 44 9.55 -13.28 -0.95
CA THR A 44 9.98 -12.01 -0.32
C THR A 44 9.63 -10.79 -1.17
N TYR A 45 9.66 -10.92 -2.51
CA TYR A 45 9.22 -9.85 -3.41
C TYR A 45 7.73 -9.58 -3.24
N ILE A 46 6.90 -10.63 -3.24
CA ILE A 46 5.47 -10.55 -3.01
C ILE A 46 5.19 -9.95 -1.63
N SER A 47 5.85 -10.44 -0.58
CA SER A 47 5.66 -9.96 0.79
C SER A 47 5.92 -8.47 0.92
N LYS A 48 7.01 -7.97 0.33
CA LYS A 48 7.35 -6.53 0.39
C LYS A 48 6.40 -5.68 -0.43
N LYS A 49 6.11 -6.07 -1.68
CA LYS A 49 5.16 -5.33 -2.53
C LYS A 49 3.78 -5.27 -1.90
N LEU A 50 3.30 -6.40 -1.38
CA LEU A 50 1.99 -6.47 -0.72
C LEU A 50 1.96 -5.63 0.55
N THR A 51 2.99 -5.70 1.38
CA THR A 51 3.12 -4.86 2.59
C THR A 51 3.10 -3.38 2.24
N ARG A 52 3.85 -2.97 1.22
CA ARG A 52 3.90 -1.59 0.73
C ARG A 52 2.55 -1.11 0.21
N TYR A 53 1.88 -1.92 -0.61
CA TYR A 53 0.54 -1.61 -1.11
C TYR A 53 -0.46 -1.45 0.02
N LEU A 54 -0.53 -2.42 0.95
CA LEU A 54 -1.47 -2.40 2.07
C LEU A 54 -1.23 -1.18 2.98
N ASN A 55 0.03 -0.84 3.29
CA ASN A 55 0.32 0.37 4.05
C ASN A 55 -0.07 1.65 3.29
N TRP A 56 0.19 1.71 1.98
CA TRP A 56 -0.11 2.88 1.17
C TRP A 56 -1.62 3.17 1.14
N ILE A 57 -2.48 2.14 1.06
CA ILE A 57 -3.94 2.29 1.11
C ILE A 57 -4.51 2.50 2.53
N GLY A 58 -3.65 2.58 3.56
CA GLY A 58 -4.03 2.84 4.94
C GLY A 58 -4.31 1.59 5.80
N VAL A 59 -3.86 0.39 5.40
CA VAL A 59 -3.97 -0.85 6.18
C VAL A 59 -2.61 -1.15 6.85
N PRO A 60 -2.46 -0.94 8.17
CA PRO A 60 -1.21 -1.17 8.88
C PRO A 60 -0.71 -2.60 8.71
N THR A 61 0.38 -2.75 7.97
CA THR A 61 0.93 -4.05 7.57
C THR A 61 2.42 -4.15 7.86
N ARG A 62 2.89 -5.30 8.35
CA ARG A 62 4.32 -5.56 8.59
C ARG A 62 4.76 -6.93 8.08
N GLU A 63 5.92 -6.97 7.45
CA GLU A 63 6.61 -8.21 7.05
C GLU A 63 7.44 -8.77 8.21
N PHE A 64 7.36 -10.09 8.41
CA PHE A 64 8.16 -10.89 9.34
C PHE A 64 8.96 -11.93 8.55
N ASN A 65 10.18 -11.58 8.17
CA ASN A 65 11.04 -12.42 7.35
C ASN A 65 11.81 -13.44 8.20
N VAL A 66 11.38 -14.70 8.25
CA VAL A 66 12.03 -15.74 9.08
C VAL A 66 13.50 -15.96 8.69
N GLY A 67 13.84 -15.68 7.43
CA GLY A 67 15.23 -15.70 6.95
C GLY A 67 16.14 -14.69 7.66
N GLN A 68 15.60 -13.55 8.11
CA GLN A 68 16.29 -12.53 8.89
C GLN A 68 16.53 -12.98 10.33
N TYR A 69 15.50 -13.46 11.03
CA TYR A 69 15.63 -14.04 12.37
C TYR A 69 16.70 -15.12 12.41
N ARG A 70 16.73 -15.99 11.39
CA ARG A 70 17.78 -17.00 11.22
C ARG A 70 19.18 -16.38 11.07
N ARG A 71 19.34 -15.32 10.28
CA ARG A 71 20.66 -14.66 10.09
C ARG A 71 21.15 -14.03 11.39
N GLU A 72 20.26 -13.39 12.15
CA GLU A 72 20.57 -12.80 13.44
C GLU A 72 20.98 -13.86 14.46
N CYS A 73 20.33 -15.02 14.44
CA CYS A 73 20.65 -16.16 15.32
C CYS A 73 22.01 -16.82 14.98
N MET A 74 22.33 -17.02 13.70
CA MET A 74 23.52 -17.80 13.30
C MET A 74 24.75 -16.98 12.91
N LYS A 75 24.60 -15.67 12.66
CA LYS A 75 25.62 -14.68 12.23
C LYS A 75 26.41 -15.00 10.96
N ILE A 76 26.79 -16.26 10.71
CA ILE A 76 27.56 -16.73 9.56
C ILE A 76 26.83 -17.91 8.94
N TYR A 77 26.46 -17.77 7.66
CA TYR A 77 25.99 -18.88 6.84
C TYR A 77 27.20 -19.65 6.28
N LYS A 78 27.18 -20.98 6.36
CA LYS A 78 28.25 -21.83 5.82
C LYS A 78 27.86 -22.44 4.47
N SER A 79 26.79 -23.23 4.45
CA SER A 79 26.37 -23.98 3.26
C SER A 79 24.93 -24.48 3.37
N PHE A 80 24.44 -25.05 2.27
CA PHE A 80 23.13 -25.69 2.16
C PHE A 80 22.91 -26.83 3.16
N GLU A 81 23.97 -27.40 3.75
CA GLU A 81 23.89 -28.50 4.72
C GLU A 81 23.05 -28.13 5.95
N PHE A 82 23.01 -26.84 6.30
CA PHE A 82 22.14 -26.32 7.34
C PHE A 82 20.64 -26.61 7.07
N PHE A 83 20.26 -26.69 5.80
CA PHE A 83 18.87 -26.85 5.37
C PHE A 83 18.44 -28.29 5.12
N ARG A 84 19.36 -29.24 5.25
CA ARG A 84 19.02 -30.65 5.02
C ARG A 84 17.93 -31.12 6.00
N PRO A 85 17.01 -32.00 5.56
CA PRO A 85 15.97 -32.55 6.43
C PRO A 85 16.51 -33.36 7.61
N ASP A 86 17.66 -34.03 7.44
CA ASP A 86 18.34 -34.85 8.45
C ASP A 86 19.19 -34.04 9.43
N ASN A 87 19.31 -32.72 9.24
CA ASN A 87 20.02 -31.85 10.16
C ASN A 87 19.10 -31.43 11.33
N GLU A 88 19.09 -32.23 12.40
CA GLU A 88 18.26 -32.01 13.58
C GLU A 88 18.53 -30.65 14.27
N GLU A 89 19.80 -30.28 14.40
CA GLU A 89 20.20 -28.99 14.99
C GLU A 89 19.70 -27.82 14.14
N GLY A 90 19.90 -27.90 12.82
CA GLY A 90 19.42 -26.90 11.87
C GLY A 90 17.90 -26.80 11.84
N LEU A 91 17.19 -27.92 11.96
CA LEU A 91 15.73 -27.95 12.09
C LEU A 91 15.27 -27.28 13.39
N LYS A 92 15.94 -27.57 14.52
CA LYS A 92 15.65 -26.95 15.82
C LYS A 92 15.83 -25.44 15.79
N ILE A 93 16.94 -24.96 15.24
CA ILE A 93 17.21 -23.52 15.08
C ILE A 93 16.15 -22.86 14.18
N ARG A 94 15.80 -23.48 13.03
CA ARG A 94 14.76 -22.94 12.14
C ARG A 94 13.38 -22.90 12.79
N ARG A 95 13.04 -23.88 13.63
CA ARG A 95 11.80 -23.89 14.43
C ARG A 95 11.81 -22.76 15.46
N GLN A 96 12.92 -22.55 16.17
CA GLN A 96 13.08 -21.43 17.12
C GLN A 96 12.94 -20.06 16.43
N CYS A 97 13.56 -19.87 15.27
CA CYS A 97 13.45 -18.61 14.52
C CYS A 97 12.01 -18.33 14.08
N ALA A 98 11.28 -19.35 13.63
CA ALA A 98 9.88 -19.21 13.27
C ALA A 98 8.99 -18.89 14.48
N SER A 99 9.26 -19.52 15.63
CA SER A 99 8.57 -19.23 16.89
C SER A 99 8.82 -17.80 17.37
N ALA A 100 10.06 -17.31 17.30
CA ALA A 100 10.39 -15.92 17.59
C ALA A 100 9.63 -14.95 16.69
N ALA A 101 9.62 -15.20 15.37
CA ALA A 101 8.89 -14.37 14.42
C ALA A 101 7.36 -14.39 14.69
N LEU A 102 6.77 -15.54 15.05
CA LEU A 102 5.35 -15.61 15.43
C LEU A 102 5.03 -14.85 16.72
N ASN A 103 5.94 -14.82 17.70
CA ASN A 103 5.76 -14.00 18.89
C ASN A 103 5.72 -12.50 18.55
N ASP A 104 6.58 -12.05 17.64
CA ASP A 104 6.58 -10.67 17.18
C ASP A 104 5.34 -10.35 16.32
N VAL A 105 4.85 -11.32 15.53
CA VAL A 105 3.55 -11.22 14.83
C VAL A 105 2.43 -11.00 15.83
N ARG A 106 2.37 -11.79 16.91
CA ARG A 106 1.37 -11.63 17.97
C ARG A 106 1.44 -10.22 18.53
N GLN A 107 2.63 -9.81 18.98
CA GLN A 107 2.84 -8.49 19.58
C GLN A 107 2.38 -7.36 18.64
N TYR A 108 2.72 -7.46 17.35
CA TYR A 108 2.32 -6.46 16.36
C TYR A 108 0.79 -6.37 16.18
N LEU A 109 0.12 -7.51 16.02
CA LEU A 109 -1.32 -7.56 15.76
C LEU A 109 -2.17 -7.30 17.01
N THR A 110 -1.66 -7.56 18.21
CA THR A 110 -2.43 -7.39 19.46
C THR A 110 -2.10 -6.11 20.23
N GLU A 111 -0.85 -5.64 20.20
CA GLU A 111 -0.37 -4.54 21.05
C GLU A 111 -0.01 -3.27 20.26
N GLN A 112 0.42 -3.39 19.00
CA GLN A 112 0.97 -2.26 18.23
C GLN A 112 -0.03 -1.69 17.20
N GLY A 113 -1.29 -2.14 17.22
CA GLY A 113 -2.33 -1.68 16.29
C GLY A 113 -2.18 -2.18 14.86
N GLY A 114 -1.37 -3.22 14.63
CA GLY A 114 -1.25 -3.87 13.33
C GLY A 114 -2.54 -4.56 12.89
N GLN A 115 -2.85 -4.51 11.60
CA GLN A 115 -4.03 -5.18 11.04
C GLN A 115 -3.66 -6.40 10.20
N VAL A 116 -2.51 -6.37 9.52
CA VAL A 116 -2.03 -7.47 8.69
C VAL A 116 -0.57 -7.79 8.98
N ALA A 117 -0.24 -9.06 9.23
CA ALA A 117 1.14 -9.52 9.33
C ALA A 117 1.45 -10.43 8.15
N VAL A 118 2.59 -10.21 7.49
CA VAL A 118 3.07 -11.08 6.41
C VAL A 118 4.20 -11.94 6.93
N PHE A 119 3.93 -13.21 7.18
CA PHE A 119 4.90 -14.19 7.63
C PHE A 119 5.66 -14.79 6.44
N ASP A 120 6.82 -14.22 6.12
CA ASP A 120 7.65 -14.63 4.97
C ASP A 120 8.59 -15.79 5.34
N ALA A 121 8.22 -17.00 4.92
CA ALA A 121 9.03 -18.21 5.04
C ALA A 121 8.69 -19.22 3.92
N THR A 122 9.35 -20.38 3.90
CA THR A 122 9.04 -21.42 2.90
C THR A 122 7.72 -22.12 3.17
N ASN A 123 7.42 -22.44 4.44
CA ASN A 123 6.18 -23.09 4.90
C ASN A 123 5.72 -24.26 4.00
N THR A 124 6.69 -25.03 3.50
CA THR A 124 6.51 -26.05 2.46
C THR A 124 5.87 -27.34 2.95
N THR A 125 5.78 -27.58 4.27
CA THR A 125 5.17 -28.78 4.85
C THR A 125 3.81 -28.48 5.48
N ARG A 126 2.88 -29.43 5.45
CA ARG A 126 1.58 -29.32 6.12
C ARG A 126 1.71 -29.19 7.63
N GLU A 127 2.62 -29.96 8.26
CA GLU A 127 2.90 -29.86 9.70
C GLU A 127 3.24 -28.41 10.12
N ARG A 128 4.04 -27.71 9.31
CA ARG A 128 4.39 -26.31 9.59
C ARG A 128 3.18 -25.40 9.44
N ARG A 129 2.38 -25.57 8.38
CA ARG A 129 1.19 -24.75 8.15
C ARG A 129 0.15 -24.95 9.25
N GLU A 130 -0.07 -26.19 9.68
CA GLU A 130 -0.94 -26.55 10.80
C GLU A 130 -0.50 -25.86 12.10
N THR A 131 0.81 -25.84 12.40
CA THR A 131 1.33 -25.11 13.57
C THR A 131 1.00 -23.61 13.51
N ILE A 132 1.05 -23.01 12.31
CA ILE A 132 0.74 -21.58 12.10
C ILE A 132 -0.77 -21.33 12.21
N ILE A 133 -1.59 -22.25 11.70
CA ILE A 133 -3.06 -22.19 11.84
C ILE A 133 -3.45 -22.24 13.32
N GLN A 134 -2.93 -23.20 14.08
CA GLN A 134 -3.19 -23.32 15.51
C GLN A 134 -2.75 -22.07 16.29
N PHE A 135 -1.59 -21.51 15.94
CA PHE A 135 -1.15 -20.23 16.49
C PHE A 135 -2.15 -19.09 16.18
N ALA A 136 -2.62 -18.99 14.94
CA ALA A 136 -3.57 -17.96 14.55
C ALA A 136 -4.93 -18.13 15.27
N GLU A 137 -5.45 -19.34 15.36
CA GLU A 137 -6.70 -19.67 16.07
C GLU A 137 -6.62 -19.29 17.55
N GLN A 138 -5.51 -19.64 18.23
CA GLN A 138 -5.30 -19.31 19.65
C GLN A 138 -5.26 -17.80 19.92
N ASN A 139 -4.90 -16.99 18.92
CA ASN A 139 -4.81 -15.53 19.05
C ASN A 139 -5.97 -14.80 18.34
N GLY A 140 -6.93 -15.51 17.76
CA GLY A 140 -8.08 -14.92 17.06
C GLY A 140 -7.74 -14.23 15.74
N PHE A 141 -6.68 -14.68 15.05
CA PHE A 141 -6.27 -14.14 13.74
C PHE A 141 -6.87 -14.97 12.60
N LYS A 142 -7.21 -14.30 11.50
CA LYS A 142 -7.51 -14.97 10.22
C LYS A 142 -6.22 -15.41 9.56
N VAL A 143 -6.24 -16.50 8.79
CA VAL A 143 -5.09 -16.96 8.00
C VAL A 143 -5.41 -16.85 6.51
N PHE A 144 -4.47 -16.33 5.73
CA PHE A 144 -4.55 -16.32 4.27
C PHE A 144 -3.22 -16.76 3.66
N PHE A 145 -3.19 -17.87 2.95
CA PHE A 145 -1.95 -18.37 2.36
C PHE A 145 -1.70 -17.77 0.97
N VAL A 146 -0.44 -17.43 0.70
CA VAL A 146 0.03 -16.98 -0.62
C VAL A 146 1.13 -17.94 -1.07
N GLU A 147 0.76 -18.90 -1.91
CA GLU A 147 1.71 -19.86 -2.49
C GLU A 147 2.24 -19.35 -3.83
N SER A 148 3.56 -19.37 -4.00
CA SER A 148 4.20 -19.07 -5.28
C SER A 148 4.88 -20.32 -5.83
N VAL A 149 4.39 -20.78 -6.98
CA VAL A 149 4.88 -21.95 -7.71
C VAL A 149 5.45 -21.49 -9.05
N CYS A 150 6.68 -21.88 -9.32
CA CYS A 150 7.33 -21.66 -10.61
C CYS A 150 8.28 -22.83 -10.86
N GLU A 151 8.17 -23.45 -12.03
CA GLU A 151 9.00 -24.57 -12.44
C GLU A 151 9.97 -24.18 -13.57
N ASP A 152 9.85 -22.97 -14.09
CA ASP A 152 10.70 -22.42 -15.15
C ASP A 152 12.14 -22.21 -14.65
N PRO A 153 13.14 -22.96 -15.16
CA PRO A 153 14.52 -22.88 -14.70
C PRO A 153 15.17 -21.51 -14.97
N ASP A 154 14.79 -20.83 -16.04
CA ASP A 154 15.37 -19.54 -16.43
C ASP A 154 14.93 -18.45 -15.43
N VAL A 155 13.64 -18.45 -15.07
CA VAL A 155 13.09 -17.56 -14.03
C VAL A 155 13.73 -17.83 -12.68
N ILE A 156 13.93 -19.11 -12.33
CA ILE A 156 14.56 -19.49 -11.06
C ILE A 156 16.00 -19.00 -11.01
N GLN A 157 16.75 -19.20 -12.09
CA GLN A 157 18.13 -18.74 -12.20
C GLN A 157 18.23 -17.22 -12.12
N GLU A 158 17.38 -16.48 -12.83
CA GLU A 158 17.33 -15.02 -12.77
C GLU A 158 17.02 -14.53 -11.34
N ASN A 159 16.05 -15.16 -10.66
CA ASN A 159 15.72 -14.82 -9.27
C ASN A 159 16.89 -15.07 -8.31
N ILE A 160 17.68 -16.12 -8.52
CA ILE A 160 18.90 -16.37 -7.72
C ILE A 160 19.91 -15.26 -7.96
N VAL A 161 20.18 -14.93 -9.22
CA VAL A 161 21.16 -13.91 -9.60
C VAL A 161 20.78 -12.53 -9.08
N GLN A 162 19.55 -12.08 -9.33
CA GLN A 162 19.11 -10.72 -8.99
C GLN A 162 19.00 -10.50 -7.48
N VAL A 163 18.61 -11.53 -6.72
CA VAL A 163 18.09 -11.36 -5.36
C VAL A 163 18.97 -12.02 -4.31
N LYS A 164 19.68 -13.10 -4.65
CA LYS A 164 20.39 -13.94 -3.69
C LYS A 164 21.90 -13.77 -3.73
N LEU A 165 22.49 -13.33 -4.84
CA LEU A 165 23.90 -12.95 -4.86
C LEU A 165 24.21 -11.71 -4.02
N GLY A 166 23.26 -10.77 -3.91
CA GLY A 166 23.34 -9.64 -2.98
C GLY A 166 22.92 -9.95 -1.54
N SER A 167 22.63 -11.23 -1.21
CA SER A 167 22.18 -11.63 0.13
C SER A 167 23.35 -11.67 1.12
N PRO A 168 23.13 -11.31 2.40
CA PRO A 168 24.12 -11.49 3.46
C PRO A 168 24.59 -12.95 3.63
N ASP A 169 23.81 -13.92 3.15
CA ASP A 169 24.17 -15.34 3.19
C ASP A 169 25.40 -15.65 2.31
N TYR A 170 25.68 -14.88 1.26
CA TYR A 170 26.69 -15.21 0.24
C TYR A 170 27.79 -14.15 0.08
N THR A 171 28.00 -13.28 1.08
CA THR A 171 28.96 -12.16 0.98
C THR A 171 30.41 -12.59 0.73
N ASN A 172 30.77 -13.83 1.11
CA ASN A 172 32.12 -14.36 1.00
C ASN A 172 32.26 -15.45 -0.07
N CYS A 173 31.24 -15.65 -0.92
CA CYS A 173 31.23 -16.65 -1.97
C CYS A 173 31.31 -15.97 -3.34
N ASN A 174 31.96 -16.61 -4.30
CA ASN A 174 31.84 -16.15 -5.69
C ASN A 174 30.44 -16.50 -6.24
N THR A 175 30.08 -15.87 -7.36
CA THR A 175 28.74 -16.02 -7.96
C THR A 175 28.40 -17.47 -8.30
N GLU A 176 29.35 -18.22 -8.84
CA GLU A 176 29.15 -19.60 -9.30
C GLU A 176 28.91 -20.55 -8.11
N GLU A 177 29.74 -20.45 -7.07
CA GLU A 177 29.60 -21.20 -5.81
C GLU A 177 28.28 -20.87 -5.11
N ALA A 178 27.89 -19.59 -5.06
CA ALA A 178 26.65 -19.16 -4.45
C ALA A 178 25.42 -19.72 -5.19
N VAL A 179 25.44 -19.73 -6.53
CA VAL A 179 24.38 -20.36 -7.34
C VAL A 179 24.32 -21.87 -7.08
N GLU A 180 25.46 -22.56 -7.08
CA GLU A 180 25.53 -24.00 -6.85
C GLU A 180 25.00 -24.39 -5.46
N ASP A 181 25.46 -23.70 -4.41
CA ASP A 181 24.97 -23.89 -3.04
C ASP A 181 23.47 -23.63 -2.94
N PHE A 182 22.98 -22.56 -3.56
CA PHE A 182 21.56 -22.21 -3.52
C PHE A 182 20.69 -23.25 -4.25
N MET A 183 21.16 -23.80 -5.36
CA MET A 183 20.48 -24.90 -6.06
C MET A 183 20.41 -26.17 -5.20
N LYS A 184 21.49 -26.52 -4.49
CA LYS A 184 21.48 -27.63 -3.52
C LYS A 184 20.52 -27.36 -2.36
N ARG A 185 20.48 -26.12 -1.88
CA ARG A 185 19.51 -25.67 -0.86
C ARG A 185 18.07 -25.83 -1.33
N ILE A 186 17.73 -25.51 -2.58
CA ILE A 186 16.38 -25.73 -3.14
C ILE A 186 16.02 -27.22 -3.07
N LYS A 187 16.92 -28.11 -3.51
CA LYS A 187 16.74 -29.57 -3.48
C LYS A 187 16.45 -30.10 -2.08
N CYS A 188 17.02 -29.50 -1.03
CA CYS A 188 16.70 -29.88 0.35
C CYS A 188 15.21 -29.68 0.70
N TYR A 189 14.54 -28.68 0.11
CA TYR A 189 13.12 -28.42 0.35
C TYR A 189 12.20 -29.24 -0.56
N GLU A 190 12.62 -29.51 -1.80
CA GLU A 190 11.82 -30.26 -2.80
C GLU A 190 11.36 -31.63 -2.27
N ASN A 191 12.23 -32.36 -1.58
CA ASN A 191 11.93 -33.69 -1.03
C ASN A 191 10.81 -33.72 0.02
N SER A 192 10.43 -32.56 0.56
CA SER A 192 9.42 -32.42 1.61
C SER A 192 8.34 -31.39 1.26
N TYR A 193 8.29 -30.95 0.00
CA TYR A 193 7.36 -29.92 -0.41
C TYR A 193 5.97 -30.49 -0.68
N GLU A 194 5.02 -30.10 0.17
CA GLU A 194 3.61 -30.38 0.04
C GLU A 194 2.88 -29.09 -0.37
N THR A 195 2.60 -28.94 -1.66
CA THR A 195 1.88 -27.76 -2.18
C THR A 195 0.49 -27.64 -1.57
N LEU A 196 -0.11 -26.45 -1.62
CA LEU A 196 -1.54 -26.31 -1.33
C LEU A 196 -2.36 -27.08 -2.39
N ASP A 197 -3.30 -27.88 -1.90
CA ASP A 197 -4.08 -28.85 -2.67
C ASP A 197 -5.59 -28.60 -2.53
N GLU A 198 -6.32 -28.65 -3.63
CA GLU A 198 -7.75 -28.31 -3.67
C GLU A 198 -8.64 -29.25 -2.85
N VAL A 199 -8.21 -30.50 -2.64
CA VAL A 199 -8.98 -31.52 -1.90
C VAL A 199 -8.58 -31.52 -0.44
N LEU A 200 -7.27 -31.56 -0.17
CA LEU A 200 -6.73 -31.70 1.19
C LEU A 200 -6.75 -30.38 1.96
N ASP A 201 -6.57 -29.26 1.28
CA ASP A 201 -6.56 -27.91 1.86
C ASP A 201 -7.86 -27.13 1.51
N ARG A 202 -8.94 -27.85 1.14
CA ARG A 202 -10.21 -27.28 0.66
C ARG A 202 -10.83 -26.23 1.58
N ASP A 203 -10.58 -26.36 2.88
CA ASP A 203 -11.18 -25.52 3.90
C ASP A 203 -10.34 -24.26 4.21
N LEU A 204 -9.11 -24.17 3.67
CA LEU A 204 -8.19 -23.05 3.87
C LEU A 204 -8.45 -21.91 2.87
N SER A 205 -8.18 -20.67 3.30
CA SER A 205 -8.21 -19.49 2.44
C SER A 205 -6.84 -19.24 1.83
N TYR A 206 -6.74 -19.27 0.51
CA TYR A 206 -5.46 -19.10 -0.16
C TYR A 206 -5.54 -18.60 -1.60
N ILE A 207 -4.41 -18.09 -2.07
CA ILE A 207 -4.10 -17.89 -3.49
C ILE A 207 -2.82 -18.62 -3.84
N LYS A 208 -2.86 -19.38 -4.93
CA LYS A 208 -1.71 -20.05 -5.55
C LYS A 208 -1.40 -19.35 -6.86
N ILE A 209 -0.22 -18.75 -6.92
CA ILE A 209 0.30 -18.02 -8.08
C ILE A 209 1.23 -18.98 -8.82
N MET A 210 0.91 -19.27 -10.07
CA MET A 210 1.64 -20.23 -10.90
C MET A 210 2.31 -19.52 -12.07
N ASP A 211 3.53 -19.93 -12.37
CA ASP A 211 4.31 -19.50 -13.53
C ASP A 211 4.40 -17.97 -13.63
N VAL A 212 4.79 -17.33 -12.52
CA VAL A 212 5.00 -15.88 -12.43
C VAL A 212 3.73 -15.06 -12.74
N GLY A 213 2.57 -15.58 -12.33
CA GLY A 213 1.29 -14.88 -12.49
C GLY A 213 0.60 -15.14 -13.82
N GLN A 214 1.01 -16.17 -14.58
CA GLN A 214 0.24 -16.61 -15.76
C GLN A 214 -1.07 -17.27 -15.36
N ARG A 215 -1.09 -17.98 -14.21
CA ARG A 215 -2.28 -18.67 -13.71
C ARG A 215 -2.42 -18.49 -12.20
N TYR A 216 -3.67 -18.45 -11.75
CA TYR A 216 -4.01 -18.28 -10.36
C TYR A 216 -5.06 -19.33 -9.96
N LEU A 217 -4.92 -19.87 -8.75
CA LEU A 217 -5.98 -20.63 -8.10
C LEU A 217 -6.31 -19.94 -6.79
N VAL A 218 -7.57 -19.57 -6.60
CA VAL A 218 -8.04 -18.83 -5.42
C VAL A 218 -9.09 -19.69 -4.71
N ASN A 219 -8.92 -19.91 -3.42
CA ASN A 219 -9.84 -20.69 -2.60
C ASN A 219 -10.32 -19.90 -1.39
N ARG A 220 -11.63 -19.98 -1.11
CA ARG A 220 -12.34 -19.44 0.07
C ARG A 220 -11.87 -18.05 0.54
N VAL A 221 -12.05 -17.03 -0.29
CA VAL A 221 -11.84 -15.63 0.13
C VAL A 221 -12.90 -15.24 1.17
N LEU A 222 -12.48 -14.87 2.38
CA LEU A 222 -13.38 -14.65 3.53
C LEU A 222 -13.84 -13.21 3.70
N ASP A 223 -13.04 -12.23 3.25
CA ASP A 223 -13.33 -10.82 3.47
C ASP A 223 -12.74 -9.89 2.41
N HIS A 224 -13.01 -8.59 2.59
CA HIS A 224 -12.59 -7.55 1.66
C HIS A 224 -11.06 -7.38 1.60
N ILE A 225 -10.33 -7.61 2.70
CA ILE A 225 -8.86 -7.51 2.71
C ILE A 225 -8.28 -8.63 1.86
N GLN A 226 -8.74 -9.87 2.05
CA GLN A 226 -8.33 -11.00 1.22
C GLN A 226 -8.68 -10.79 -0.26
N SER A 227 -9.88 -10.27 -0.56
CA SER A 227 -10.27 -9.95 -1.93
C SER A 227 -9.36 -8.91 -2.58
N ARG A 228 -8.97 -7.86 -1.83
CA ARG A 228 -8.02 -6.85 -2.31
C ARG A 228 -6.61 -7.40 -2.49
N ILE A 229 -6.16 -8.27 -1.59
CA ILE A 229 -4.88 -8.97 -1.73
C ILE A 229 -4.86 -9.79 -3.02
N VAL A 230 -5.92 -10.59 -3.27
CA VAL A 230 -6.05 -11.36 -4.52
C VAL A 230 -6.02 -10.44 -5.73
N TYR A 231 -6.82 -9.38 -5.72
CA TYR A 231 -6.86 -8.40 -6.81
C TYR A 231 -5.49 -7.78 -7.09
N TYR A 232 -4.76 -7.36 -6.05
CA TYR A 232 -3.41 -6.82 -6.19
C TYR A 232 -2.44 -7.85 -6.78
N LEU A 233 -2.42 -9.07 -6.24
CA LEU A 233 -1.50 -10.13 -6.68
C LEU A 233 -1.76 -10.58 -8.13
N MET A 234 -2.98 -10.42 -8.63
CA MET A 234 -3.35 -10.69 -10.02
C MET A 234 -2.90 -9.60 -11.01
N ASN A 235 -2.51 -8.42 -10.52
CA ASN A 235 -2.13 -7.28 -11.38
C ASN A 235 -0.63 -6.94 -11.32
N ILE A 236 0.15 -7.55 -10.42
CA ILE A 236 1.60 -7.35 -10.37
C ILE A 236 2.34 -8.30 -11.32
N HIS A 237 3.46 -7.82 -11.87
CA HIS A 237 4.40 -8.65 -12.61
C HIS A 237 5.85 -8.26 -12.31
N ILE A 238 6.79 -9.18 -12.58
CA ILE A 238 8.22 -9.01 -12.31
C ILE A 238 9.03 -8.49 -13.50
N THR A 239 8.41 -8.36 -14.68
CA THR A 239 9.10 -7.89 -15.90
C THR A 239 9.78 -6.53 -15.65
N PRO A 240 11.08 -6.40 -15.94
CA PRO A 240 11.79 -5.13 -15.85
C PRO A 240 11.11 -4.05 -16.70
N ARG A 241 10.94 -2.85 -16.13
CA ARG A 241 10.24 -1.74 -16.78
C ARG A 241 10.64 -0.40 -16.21
N SER A 242 10.32 0.68 -16.91
CA SER A 242 10.52 2.05 -16.45
C SER A 242 9.21 2.83 -16.36
N ILE A 243 8.97 3.45 -15.21
CA ILE A 243 7.85 4.38 -15.01
C ILE A 243 8.41 5.79 -14.93
N TYR A 244 7.91 6.69 -15.75
CA TYR A 244 8.33 8.09 -15.79
C TYR A 244 7.23 8.94 -15.14
N LEU A 245 7.58 9.67 -14.09
CA LEU A 245 6.66 10.61 -13.44
C LEU A 245 7.16 12.03 -13.67
N CYS A 246 6.30 12.90 -14.15
CA CYS A 246 6.57 14.33 -14.15
C CYS A 246 5.28 15.11 -13.91
N ARG A 247 5.44 16.38 -13.53
CA ARG A 247 4.33 17.32 -13.51
C ARG A 247 4.09 17.86 -14.91
N HIS A 248 2.93 18.47 -15.12
CA HIS A 248 2.72 19.40 -16.22
C HIS A 248 3.84 20.47 -16.27
N GLY A 249 4.05 21.06 -17.46
CA GLY A 249 4.88 22.26 -17.57
C GLY A 249 4.34 23.42 -16.71
N GLU A 250 5.17 24.41 -16.40
CA GLU A 250 4.76 25.58 -15.63
C GLU A 250 3.47 26.21 -16.19
N SER A 251 2.50 26.46 -15.31
CA SER A 251 1.20 27.05 -15.64
C SER A 251 1.06 28.49 -15.14
N GLU A 252 0.10 29.23 -15.69
CA GLU A 252 -0.17 30.63 -15.31
C GLU A 252 -0.48 30.77 -13.80
N LEU A 253 -1.19 29.81 -13.20
CA LEU A 253 -1.46 29.83 -11.76
C LEU A 253 -0.20 29.55 -10.92
N ASN A 254 0.76 28.77 -11.44
CA ASN A 254 2.03 28.57 -10.73
C ASN A 254 2.80 29.86 -10.60
N VAL A 255 2.91 30.64 -11.69
CA VAL A 255 3.60 31.94 -11.68
C VAL A 255 2.93 32.92 -10.73
N LYS A 256 1.60 32.85 -10.60
CA LYS A 256 0.81 33.66 -9.67
C LYS A 256 0.81 33.13 -8.22
N GLY A 257 1.47 32.01 -7.93
CA GLY A 257 1.46 31.40 -6.60
C GLY A 257 0.10 30.83 -6.15
N ARG A 258 -0.84 30.61 -7.08
CA ARG A 258 -2.21 30.14 -6.80
C ARG A 258 -2.31 28.62 -6.90
N ILE A 259 -3.06 28.00 -6.00
CA ILE A 259 -3.31 26.55 -5.99
C ILE A 259 -4.57 26.20 -6.81
N GLY A 260 -4.70 24.94 -7.23
CA GLY A 260 -5.89 24.46 -7.93
C GLY A 260 -6.07 25.04 -9.34
N GLY A 261 -7.33 25.22 -9.74
CA GLY A 261 -7.80 25.78 -11.00
C GLY A 261 -7.44 24.95 -12.24
N ASP A 262 -7.79 25.47 -13.42
CA ASP A 262 -7.52 24.82 -14.72
C ASP A 262 -6.81 25.73 -15.74
N SER A 263 -5.82 26.49 -15.25
CA SER A 263 -5.03 27.36 -16.12
C SER A 263 -4.15 26.58 -17.12
N GLY A 264 -3.84 27.23 -18.25
CA GLY A 264 -2.95 26.69 -19.27
C GLY A 264 -1.46 26.89 -18.96
N LEU A 265 -0.61 26.37 -19.85
CA LEU A 265 0.84 26.49 -19.77
C LEU A 265 1.35 27.90 -20.10
N THR A 266 2.38 28.34 -19.36
CA THR A 266 3.19 29.52 -19.69
C THR A 266 4.08 29.24 -20.91
N PRO A 267 4.76 30.25 -21.49
CA PRO A 267 5.78 30.00 -22.52
C PRO A 267 6.87 29.01 -22.08
N ARG A 268 7.33 29.10 -20.82
CA ARG A 268 8.29 28.15 -20.24
C ARG A 268 7.70 26.75 -20.09
N GLY A 269 6.45 26.64 -19.67
CA GLY A 269 5.75 25.35 -19.63
C GLY A 269 5.63 24.68 -21.00
N LYS A 270 5.39 25.45 -22.06
CA LYS A 270 5.39 24.95 -23.44
C LYS A 270 6.77 24.53 -23.90
N GLU A 271 7.82 25.25 -23.51
CA GLU A 271 9.21 24.88 -23.78
C GLU A 271 9.57 23.55 -23.09
N PHE A 272 9.16 23.37 -21.83
CA PHE A 272 9.30 22.10 -21.13
C PHE A 272 8.63 20.96 -21.88
N GLY A 273 7.41 21.13 -22.40
CA GLY A 273 6.75 20.11 -23.23
C GLY A 273 7.58 19.68 -24.44
N LYS A 274 8.25 20.63 -25.11
CA LYS A 274 9.17 20.32 -26.22
C LYS A 274 10.41 19.55 -25.76
N LYS A 275 11.02 19.95 -24.63
CA LYS A 275 12.18 19.26 -24.05
C LYS A 275 11.81 17.85 -23.57
N LEU A 276 10.62 17.67 -23.01
CA LEU A 276 10.08 16.38 -22.60
C LEU A 276 9.91 15.46 -23.82
N SER A 277 9.36 15.97 -24.93
CA SER A 277 9.27 15.23 -26.20
C SER A 277 10.65 14.76 -26.69
N GLN A 278 11.66 15.65 -26.66
CA GLN A 278 13.04 15.30 -27.03
C GLN A 278 13.64 14.24 -26.12
N PHE A 279 13.48 14.40 -24.80
CA PHE A 279 13.97 13.44 -23.80
C PHE A 279 13.34 12.07 -23.99
N ILE A 280 12.02 11.98 -24.10
CA ILE A 280 11.30 10.72 -24.25
C ILE A 280 11.71 10.00 -25.55
N LYS A 281 11.85 10.74 -26.66
CA LYS A 281 12.37 10.18 -27.92
C LYS A 281 13.79 9.65 -27.77
N SER A 282 14.64 10.34 -27.00
CA SER A 282 16.03 9.92 -26.79
C SER A 282 16.15 8.66 -25.92
N GLN A 283 15.11 8.29 -25.17
CA GLN A 283 15.11 7.05 -24.39
C GLN A 283 14.91 5.80 -25.26
N GLY A 284 14.44 5.94 -26.50
CA GLY A 284 14.25 4.81 -27.43
C GLY A 284 13.25 3.76 -26.93
N ILE A 285 12.24 4.18 -26.16
CA ILE A 285 11.27 3.28 -25.52
C ILE A 285 10.24 2.80 -26.56
N SER A 286 10.13 1.50 -26.77
CA SER A 286 9.02 0.88 -27.50
C SER A 286 7.75 0.89 -26.64
N ASP A 287 6.60 1.12 -27.28
CA ASP A 287 5.26 1.01 -26.66
C ASP A 287 5.06 1.82 -25.38
N LEU A 288 5.64 3.03 -25.30
CA LEU A 288 5.41 3.95 -24.19
C LEU A 288 3.94 4.39 -24.14
N LYS A 289 3.27 4.10 -23.02
CA LYS A 289 1.96 4.67 -22.71
C LYS A 289 2.11 6.03 -22.06
N VAL A 290 1.27 6.98 -22.44
CA VAL A 290 1.26 8.33 -21.84
C VAL A 290 -0.09 8.58 -21.19
N TRP A 291 -0.07 8.93 -19.91
CA TRP A 291 -1.26 9.26 -19.13
C TRP A 291 -1.22 10.69 -18.65
N THR A 292 -2.38 11.34 -18.69
CA THR A 292 -2.57 12.71 -18.22
C THR A 292 -3.77 12.79 -17.30
N SER A 293 -3.85 13.87 -16.52
CA SER A 293 -5.13 14.29 -15.95
C SER A 293 -6.04 14.91 -17.02
N GLN A 294 -7.28 15.23 -16.65
CA GLN A 294 -8.20 15.99 -17.52
C GLN A 294 -7.96 17.51 -17.48
N MET A 295 -6.98 17.98 -16.69
CA MET A 295 -6.67 19.40 -16.60
C MET A 295 -5.83 19.88 -17.79
N LYS A 296 -6.13 21.07 -18.29
CA LYS A 296 -5.57 21.68 -19.50
C LYS A 296 -4.05 21.63 -19.53
N ARG A 297 -3.39 21.95 -18.42
CA ARG A 297 -1.92 21.97 -18.31
C ARG A 297 -1.25 20.60 -18.54
N THR A 298 -1.83 19.49 -18.09
CA THR A 298 -1.27 18.15 -18.37
C THR A 298 -1.50 17.75 -19.82
N ILE A 299 -2.68 18.07 -20.34
CA ILE A 299 -3.07 17.81 -21.74
C ILE A 299 -2.14 18.55 -22.70
N GLN A 300 -1.97 19.87 -22.52
CA GLN A 300 -1.07 20.69 -23.34
C GLN A 300 0.39 20.23 -23.28
N THR A 301 0.82 19.68 -22.13
CA THR A 301 2.17 19.10 -22.01
C THR A 301 2.29 17.83 -22.85
N ALA A 302 1.29 16.95 -22.81
CA ALA A 302 1.26 15.71 -23.59
C ALA A 302 1.13 15.95 -25.10
N GLU A 303 0.35 16.95 -25.52
CA GLU A 303 0.21 17.32 -26.93
C GLU A 303 1.56 17.64 -27.60
N ALA A 304 2.52 18.20 -26.85
CA ALA A 304 3.87 18.47 -27.33
C ALA A 304 4.69 17.20 -27.64
N LEU A 305 4.32 16.04 -27.10
CA LEU A 305 4.99 14.77 -27.39
C LEU A 305 4.61 14.22 -28.78
N SER A 306 3.44 14.62 -29.31
CA SER A 306 2.90 14.11 -30.58
C SER A 306 2.73 12.58 -30.60
N VAL A 307 2.30 12.01 -29.47
CA VAL A 307 1.96 10.59 -29.31
C VAL A 307 0.55 10.46 -28.72
N PRO A 308 -0.14 9.32 -28.91
CA PRO A 308 -1.40 9.06 -28.23
C PRO A 308 -1.24 9.12 -26.70
N TYR A 309 -2.23 9.69 -26.03
CA TYR A 309 -2.27 9.73 -24.56
C TYR A 309 -3.69 9.49 -24.06
N GLU A 310 -3.79 8.98 -22.84
CA GLU A 310 -5.07 8.70 -22.17
C GLU A 310 -5.29 9.70 -21.04
N GLN A 311 -6.51 10.25 -20.94
CA GLN A 311 -6.88 11.20 -19.90
C GLN A 311 -7.63 10.50 -18.78
N TRP A 312 -7.12 10.61 -17.56
CA TRP A 312 -7.67 9.98 -16.37
C TRP A 312 -8.15 11.05 -15.39
N LYS A 313 -9.46 11.13 -15.14
CA LYS A 313 -10.02 12.08 -14.17
C LYS A 313 -9.41 11.91 -12.77
N VAL A 314 -9.13 10.67 -12.39
CA VAL A 314 -8.48 10.31 -11.12
C VAL A 314 -7.04 10.80 -11.01
N LEU A 315 -6.42 11.31 -12.09
CA LEU A 315 -5.13 11.99 -12.05
C LEU A 315 -5.24 13.52 -11.89
N ASN A 316 -6.44 14.09 -11.76
CA ASN A 316 -6.60 15.52 -11.46
C ASN A 316 -5.93 15.89 -10.13
N GLU A 317 -5.44 17.12 -10.02
CA GLU A 317 -4.83 17.62 -8.80
C GLU A 317 -5.78 17.49 -7.60
N ILE A 318 -5.21 17.49 -6.39
CA ILE A 318 -6.00 17.57 -5.16
C ILE A 318 -6.98 18.75 -5.22
N ASP A 319 -8.25 18.49 -4.92
CA ASP A 319 -9.29 19.51 -4.86
C ASP A 319 -9.13 20.34 -3.58
N ALA A 320 -8.82 21.63 -3.71
CA ALA A 320 -8.70 22.54 -2.58
C ALA A 320 -10.05 23.12 -2.13
N GLY A 321 -11.16 22.69 -2.73
CA GLY A 321 -12.52 23.09 -2.36
C GLY A 321 -12.72 24.60 -2.39
N VAL A 322 -13.11 25.18 -1.26
CA VAL A 322 -13.28 26.64 -1.14
C VAL A 322 -11.99 27.44 -1.30
N CYS A 323 -10.82 26.78 -1.25
CA CYS A 323 -9.50 27.41 -1.39
C CYS A 323 -8.93 27.30 -2.83
N GLU A 324 -9.70 26.80 -3.79
CA GLU A 324 -9.31 26.78 -5.21
C GLU A 324 -8.98 28.19 -5.72
N GLU A 325 -7.95 28.27 -6.57
CA GLU A 325 -7.43 29.51 -7.17
C GLU A 325 -6.89 30.55 -6.18
N MET A 326 -6.72 30.24 -4.89
CA MET A 326 -6.13 31.15 -3.89
C MET A 326 -4.61 30.98 -3.77
N MET A 327 -3.91 32.04 -3.36
CA MET A 327 -2.53 31.97 -2.86
C MET A 327 -2.51 31.44 -1.42
N TYR A 328 -1.39 30.88 -0.97
CA TYR A 328 -1.28 30.41 0.42
C TYR A 328 -1.44 31.54 1.44
N GLU A 329 -0.95 32.74 1.11
CA GLU A 329 -1.10 33.97 1.91
C GLU A 329 -2.58 34.35 2.02
N GLU A 330 -3.33 34.30 0.90
CA GLU A 330 -4.78 34.56 0.90
C GLU A 330 -5.54 33.52 1.74
N ILE A 331 -5.12 32.25 1.75
CA ILE A 331 -5.72 31.22 2.61
C ILE A 331 -5.40 31.49 4.07
N GLN A 332 -4.17 31.89 4.40
CA GLN A 332 -3.77 32.23 5.75
C GLN A 332 -4.57 33.42 6.32
N ASP A 333 -4.82 34.44 5.49
CA ASP A 333 -5.56 35.63 5.90
C ASP A 333 -7.07 35.36 6.03
N ASN A 334 -7.67 34.64 5.07
CA ASN A 334 -9.12 34.41 5.04
C ASN A 334 -9.56 33.20 5.88
N TYR A 335 -8.70 32.19 6.04
CA TYR A 335 -8.97 30.94 6.74
C TYR A 335 -7.80 30.52 7.67
N PRO A 336 -7.43 31.34 8.68
CA PRO A 336 -6.25 31.12 9.50
C PRO A 336 -6.29 29.80 10.28
N LEU A 337 -7.47 29.38 10.75
CA LEU A 337 -7.65 28.12 11.45
C LEU A 337 -7.39 26.92 10.51
N GLU A 338 -7.96 26.95 9.32
CA GLU A 338 -7.79 25.90 8.31
C GLU A 338 -6.32 25.78 7.87
N PHE A 339 -5.65 26.92 7.68
CA PHE A 339 -4.22 26.96 7.37
C PHE A 339 -3.37 26.28 8.46
N ALA A 340 -3.66 26.58 9.74
CA ALA A 340 -2.95 25.98 10.87
C ALA A 340 -3.25 24.48 11.03
N LEU A 341 -4.52 24.06 10.86
CA LEU A 341 -4.91 22.65 10.92
C LEU A 341 -4.22 21.83 9.83
N ARG A 342 -4.11 22.38 8.61
CA ARG A 342 -3.40 21.74 7.51
C ARG A 342 -1.91 21.59 7.76
N ASP A 343 -1.29 22.53 8.49
CA ASP A 343 0.12 22.43 8.84
C ASP A 343 0.40 21.39 9.92
N GLN A 344 -0.57 21.16 10.82
CA GLN A 344 -0.48 20.17 11.90
C GLN A 344 -0.60 18.73 11.40
N ASP A 345 -1.59 18.42 10.55
CA ASP A 345 -1.75 17.10 9.92
C ASP A 345 -2.08 17.26 8.43
N LYS A 346 -1.06 17.55 7.64
CA LYS A 346 -1.20 17.78 6.20
C LYS A 346 -1.70 16.55 5.44
N TYR A 347 -1.54 15.34 5.98
CA TYR A 347 -1.98 14.12 5.31
C TYR A 347 -3.50 13.95 5.44
N ARG A 348 -4.03 14.06 6.67
CA ARG A 348 -5.46 13.83 6.96
C ARG A 348 -6.33 15.07 6.81
N TYR A 349 -5.74 16.27 6.89
CA TYR A 349 -6.49 17.50 6.69
C TYR A 349 -7.19 17.47 5.33
N ARG A 350 -8.52 17.64 5.36
CA ARG A 350 -9.38 17.74 4.19
C ARG A 350 -9.79 19.19 4.02
N TYR A 351 -9.53 19.77 2.85
CA TYR A 351 -10.03 21.11 2.56
C TYR A 351 -11.57 21.17 2.67
N PRO A 352 -12.17 22.28 3.14
CA PRO A 352 -13.61 22.41 3.16
C PRO A 352 -14.19 22.28 1.75
N LYS A 353 -15.08 21.29 1.55
CA LYS A 353 -15.62 20.88 0.24
C LYS A 353 -14.57 20.43 -0.78
N GLY A 354 -13.40 20.01 -0.33
CA GLY A 354 -12.31 19.46 -1.15
C GLY A 354 -11.82 18.12 -0.64
N GLU A 355 -10.55 17.83 -0.89
CA GLU A 355 -9.89 16.55 -0.61
C GLU A 355 -8.77 16.68 0.44
N SER A 356 -8.43 15.57 1.09
CA SER A 356 -7.17 15.35 1.80
C SER A 356 -6.18 14.54 0.93
N TYR A 357 -4.94 14.37 1.41
CA TYR A 357 -4.02 13.42 0.78
C TYR A 357 -4.48 11.97 0.97
N GLU A 358 -5.19 11.67 2.07
CA GLU A 358 -5.81 10.37 2.29
C GLU A 358 -6.91 10.07 1.26
N ASP A 359 -7.76 11.04 0.92
CA ASP A 359 -8.75 10.91 -0.16
C ASP A 359 -8.07 10.67 -1.51
N LEU A 360 -6.97 11.40 -1.76
CA LEU A 360 -6.21 11.29 -2.98
C LEU A 360 -5.57 9.91 -3.14
N VAL A 361 -5.06 9.30 -2.07
CA VAL A 361 -4.56 7.93 -2.06
C VAL A 361 -5.66 6.94 -2.48
N GLN A 362 -6.85 7.03 -1.88
CA GLN A 362 -7.97 6.16 -2.25
C GLN A 362 -8.38 6.36 -3.72
N ARG A 363 -8.43 7.61 -4.19
CA ARG A 363 -8.74 7.94 -5.59
C ARG A 363 -7.69 7.42 -6.58
N LEU A 364 -6.42 7.36 -6.19
CA LEU A 364 -5.31 6.95 -7.05
C LEU A 364 -5.06 5.44 -7.05
N GLU A 365 -5.75 4.67 -6.22
CA GLU A 365 -5.58 3.21 -6.20
C GLU A 365 -5.72 2.56 -7.59
N PRO A 366 -6.75 2.86 -8.42
CA PRO A 366 -6.87 2.28 -9.76
C PRO A 366 -5.68 2.63 -10.66
N VAL A 367 -5.05 3.80 -10.47
CA VAL A 367 -3.84 4.19 -11.21
C VAL A 367 -2.66 3.32 -10.78
N ILE A 368 -2.48 3.07 -9.48
CA ILE A 368 -1.43 2.18 -8.98
C ILE A 368 -1.62 0.76 -9.51
N MET A 369 -2.85 0.24 -9.54
CA MET A 369 -3.12 -1.09 -10.10
C MET A 369 -2.73 -1.17 -11.57
N GLU A 370 -3.08 -0.17 -12.36
CA GLU A 370 -2.72 -0.15 -13.77
C GLU A 370 -1.21 0.05 -13.97
N LEU A 371 -0.53 0.89 -13.18
CA LEU A 371 0.94 0.99 -13.21
C LEU A 371 1.65 -0.31 -12.82
N GLU A 372 1.04 -1.10 -11.94
CA GLU A 372 1.55 -2.41 -11.57
C GLU A 372 1.41 -3.45 -12.69
N ARG A 373 0.42 -3.27 -13.58
CA ARG A 373 0.10 -4.13 -14.73
C ARG A 373 0.83 -3.76 -16.01
N GLN A 374 1.16 -2.48 -16.18
CA GLN A 374 1.81 -1.95 -17.38
C GLN A 374 3.33 -2.05 -17.32
N GLU A 375 3.96 -2.06 -18.50
CA GLU A 375 5.41 -1.94 -18.65
C GLU A 375 5.86 -0.47 -18.61
N ASN A 376 6.14 0.14 -19.76
CA ASN A 376 6.67 1.49 -19.82
C ASN A 376 5.55 2.53 -19.86
N VAL A 377 5.47 3.38 -18.83
CA VAL A 377 4.43 4.41 -18.70
C VAL A 377 5.04 5.76 -18.33
N LEU A 378 4.62 6.82 -19.01
CA LEU A 378 4.83 8.21 -18.63
C LEU A 378 3.53 8.78 -18.05
N VAL A 379 3.57 9.23 -16.80
CA VAL A 379 2.45 9.92 -16.14
C VAL A 379 2.78 11.40 -16.01
N ILE A 380 2.00 12.24 -16.70
CA ILE A 380 2.07 13.70 -16.61
C ILE A 380 0.92 14.18 -15.72
N CYS A 381 1.25 14.55 -14.49
CA CYS A 381 0.27 14.85 -13.44
C CYS A 381 0.59 16.15 -12.70
N HIS A 382 0.32 16.19 -11.39
CA HIS A 382 0.38 17.40 -10.57
C HIS A 382 1.17 17.17 -9.28
N GLN A 383 1.32 18.20 -8.45
CA GLN A 383 2.22 18.11 -7.30
C GLN A 383 1.70 17.15 -6.24
N ALA A 384 0.42 17.21 -5.83
CA ALA A 384 -0.08 16.32 -4.80
C ALA A 384 -0.24 14.89 -5.32
N VAL A 385 -0.70 14.74 -6.57
CA VAL A 385 -0.84 13.44 -7.26
C VAL A 385 0.52 12.74 -7.37
N MET A 386 1.54 13.43 -7.89
CA MET A 386 2.88 12.85 -8.07
C MET A 386 3.50 12.43 -6.74
N ARG A 387 3.26 13.18 -5.65
CA ARG A 387 3.69 12.80 -4.29
C ARG A 387 3.07 11.47 -3.86
N CYS A 388 1.76 11.28 -4.07
CA CYS A 388 1.08 10.03 -3.70
C CYS A 388 1.63 8.83 -4.47
N LEU A 389 1.80 8.99 -5.79
CA LEU A 389 2.38 7.95 -6.64
C LEU A 389 3.82 7.62 -6.23
N LEU A 390 4.63 8.65 -5.98
CA LEU A 390 6.02 8.48 -5.55
C LEU A 390 6.09 7.80 -4.19
N ALA A 391 5.21 8.15 -3.25
CA ALA A 391 5.17 7.52 -1.94
C ALA A 391 4.89 6.02 -2.01
N TYR A 392 4.02 5.59 -2.93
CA TYR A 392 3.79 4.17 -3.19
C TYR A 392 5.07 3.47 -3.66
N PHE A 393 5.76 3.99 -4.69
CA PHE A 393 6.93 3.30 -5.24
C PHE A 393 8.15 3.34 -4.31
N LEU A 394 8.28 4.39 -3.49
CA LEU A 394 9.39 4.60 -2.57
C LEU A 394 9.12 4.16 -1.14
N ASP A 395 7.98 3.54 -0.88
CA ASP A 395 7.58 3.05 0.45
C ASP A 395 7.66 4.16 1.52
N LYS A 396 7.05 5.31 1.19
CA LYS A 396 7.03 6.48 2.07
C LYS A 396 5.80 6.50 2.95
N THR A 397 6.00 6.89 4.20
CA THR A 397 4.93 6.96 5.19
C THR A 397 3.92 8.06 4.86
N ALA A 398 2.72 7.96 5.44
CA ALA A 398 1.69 8.99 5.37
C ALA A 398 2.18 10.37 5.85
N GLU A 399 3.11 10.40 6.80
CA GLU A 399 3.71 11.64 7.32
C GLU A 399 4.69 12.28 6.33
N GLU A 400 5.51 11.48 5.64
CA GLU A 400 6.48 11.97 4.64
C GLU A 400 5.81 12.37 3.31
N LEU A 401 4.75 11.66 2.91
CA LEU A 401 4.11 11.75 1.59
C LEU A 401 3.77 13.20 1.18
N PRO A 402 3.08 14.03 1.99
CA PRO A 402 2.71 15.41 1.63
C PRO A 402 3.90 16.37 1.43
N TYR A 403 5.12 15.94 1.76
CA TYR A 403 6.34 16.73 1.73
C TYR A 403 7.39 16.17 0.78
N LEU A 404 7.08 15.13 -0.01
CA LEU A 404 8.00 14.68 -1.05
C LEU A 404 8.25 15.80 -2.08
N LYS A 405 9.49 15.89 -2.56
CA LYS A 405 9.91 16.92 -3.53
C LYS A 405 9.63 16.44 -4.95
N CYS A 406 8.71 17.13 -5.62
CA CYS A 406 8.32 16.90 -7.00
C CYS A 406 8.41 18.23 -7.78
N PRO A 407 9.63 18.71 -8.10
CA PRO A 407 9.82 20.00 -8.75
C PRO A 407 9.20 20.04 -10.15
N LEU A 408 8.86 21.23 -10.62
CA LEU A 408 8.49 21.45 -12.03
C LEU A 408 9.69 21.11 -12.94
N HIS A 409 9.37 20.79 -14.19
CA HIS A 409 10.32 20.58 -15.28
C HIS A 409 11.37 19.48 -15.06
N THR A 410 11.08 18.56 -14.14
CA THR A 410 11.94 17.42 -13.80
C THR A 410 11.17 16.12 -14.03
N VAL A 411 11.81 15.16 -14.68
CA VAL A 411 11.30 13.80 -14.85
C VAL A 411 11.93 12.92 -13.78
N LEU A 412 11.12 12.19 -13.04
CA LEU A 412 11.57 11.10 -12.18
C LEU A 412 11.38 9.78 -12.92
N LYS A 413 12.49 9.13 -13.26
CA LYS A 413 12.47 7.77 -13.82
C LYS A 413 12.58 6.77 -12.67
N LEU A 414 11.55 5.95 -12.56
CA LEU A 414 11.40 4.89 -11.57
C LEU A 414 11.71 3.55 -12.25
N THR A 415 12.68 2.82 -11.69
CA THR A 415 12.98 1.44 -12.11
C THR A 415 12.69 0.52 -10.93
N PRO A 416 11.53 -0.18 -10.90
CA PRO A 416 11.23 -1.15 -9.87
C PRO A 416 12.30 -2.25 -9.82
N VAL A 417 12.76 -2.57 -8.62
CA VAL A 417 13.73 -3.64 -8.35
C VAL A 417 13.20 -4.57 -7.28
N ALA A 418 13.81 -5.74 -7.11
CA ALA A 418 13.28 -6.81 -6.26
C ALA A 418 12.87 -6.39 -4.83
N TYR A 419 13.51 -5.38 -4.24
CA TYR A 419 13.23 -4.93 -2.88
C TYR A 419 12.90 -3.43 -2.77
N GLY A 420 12.57 -2.76 -3.87
CA GLY A 420 12.31 -1.32 -3.85
C GLY A 420 12.17 -0.72 -5.24
N CYS A 421 12.57 0.54 -5.37
CA CYS A 421 12.55 1.25 -6.64
C CYS A 421 13.77 2.18 -6.74
N LYS A 422 14.51 2.10 -7.84
CA LYS A 422 15.55 3.09 -8.15
C LYS A 422 14.88 4.34 -8.70
N VAL A 423 15.39 5.51 -8.33
CA VAL A 423 14.90 6.81 -8.78
C VAL A 423 16.04 7.58 -9.42
N GLU A 424 15.85 7.99 -10.67
CA GLU A 424 16.74 8.90 -11.37
C GLU A 424 15.97 10.21 -11.58
N SER A 425 16.57 11.34 -11.19
CA SER A 425 15.99 12.68 -11.37
C SER A 425 16.66 13.37 -12.56
N ILE A 426 15.86 13.70 -13.57
CA ILE A 426 16.34 14.32 -14.82
C ILE A 426 15.68 15.70 -14.97
N CYS A 427 16.44 16.77 -14.68
CA CYS A 427 16.01 18.15 -14.95
C CYS A 427 16.18 18.46 -16.45
N LEU A 428 15.14 18.99 -17.10
CA LEU A 428 15.16 19.24 -18.55
C LEU A 428 15.66 20.64 -18.94
N ASN A 429 16.35 21.33 -18.02
CA ASN A 429 16.98 22.65 -18.24
C ASN A 429 16.02 23.72 -18.78
N VAL A 430 14.81 23.79 -18.21
CA VAL A 430 13.86 24.89 -18.42
C VAL A 430 13.50 25.44 -17.06
N ASP A 431 13.73 26.73 -16.83
CA ASP A 431 13.44 27.37 -15.54
C ASP A 431 11.95 27.28 -15.19
N ALA A 432 11.66 27.18 -13.90
CA ALA A 432 10.30 27.21 -13.36
C ALA A 432 10.30 27.81 -11.96
N VAL A 433 9.15 28.36 -11.56
CA VAL A 433 8.91 28.75 -10.16
C VAL A 433 8.97 27.52 -9.22
N ASN A 434 9.39 27.75 -7.98
CA ASN A 434 9.32 26.73 -6.94
C ASN A 434 7.95 26.75 -6.26
N THR A 435 7.23 25.62 -6.29
CA THR A 435 5.92 25.45 -5.65
C THR A 435 5.97 24.57 -4.39
N HIS A 436 7.18 24.20 -3.94
CA HIS A 436 7.40 23.39 -2.77
C HIS A 436 7.38 24.26 -1.50
N ARG A 437 6.48 23.91 -0.57
CA ARG A 437 6.47 24.44 0.79
C ARG A 437 6.94 23.35 1.74
N GLU A 438 8.06 23.61 2.42
CA GLU A 438 8.65 22.73 3.42
C GLU A 438 7.69 22.52 4.60
N ARG A 439 7.94 21.48 5.41
CA ARG A 439 7.22 21.30 6.67
C ARG A 439 7.56 22.48 7.58
N PRO A 440 6.56 23.19 8.13
CA PRO A 440 6.83 24.20 9.13
C PRO A 440 7.61 23.55 10.28
N GLU A 441 8.72 24.16 10.68
CA GLU A 441 9.39 23.73 11.91
C GLU A 441 8.41 23.92 13.06
N VAL A 442 8.24 22.89 13.89
CA VAL A 442 7.53 23.01 15.16
C VAL A 442 8.42 23.85 16.07
N GLY A 443 8.44 25.15 15.85
CA GLY A 443 9.12 26.09 16.73
C GLY A 443 8.38 26.09 18.06
N THR A 444 9.12 25.83 19.15
CA THR A 444 8.89 26.51 20.42
C THR A 444 8.84 28.00 20.13
N THR A 445 7.66 28.51 19.83
CA THR A 445 7.42 29.94 19.80
C THR A 445 7.48 30.41 21.25
N SER A 446 8.65 30.90 21.64
CA SER A 446 8.68 31.95 22.65
C SER A 446 7.80 33.06 22.12
N TYR A 447 6.62 33.23 22.71
CA TYR A 447 5.78 34.39 22.47
C TYR A 447 6.62 35.63 22.80
N HIS A 448 7.15 36.31 21.78
CA HIS A 448 7.56 37.68 21.93
C HIS A 448 6.28 38.49 22.12
N THR A 449 5.98 38.79 23.38
CA THR A 449 4.99 39.78 23.76
C THR A 449 5.44 41.13 23.21
N HIS A 450 4.99 41.48 22.01
CA HIS A 450 4.84 42.89 21.67
C HIS A 450 3.61 43.38 22.43
N SER A 451 3.87 44.24 23.41
CA SER A 451 2.88 44.96 24.19
C SER A 451 1.99 45.80 23.27
N ILE A 452 0.81 45.27 22.96
CA ILE A 452 -0.31 46.08 22.49
C ILE A 452 -1.29 46.13 23.66
N THR A 453 -1.37 47.31 24.29
CA THR A 453 -2.36 47.62 25.31
C THR A 453 -3.73 47.81 24.66
N GLY A 454 -4.65 46.88 24.92
CA GLY A 454 -6.08 46.98 24.61
C GLY A 454 -6.82 45.74 25.16
N PRO A 455 -7.99 45.89 25.82
CA PRO A 455 -8.62 44.79 26.55
C PRO A 455 -9.37 43.88 25.59
N PHE A 456 -9.56 42.62 26.01
CA PHE A 456 -10.24 41.50 25.32
C PHE A 456 -9.35 40.60 24.46
N LEU A 457 -8.71 39.62 25.10
CA LEU A 457 -9.11 38.21 25.01
C LEU A 457 -8.22 37.40 25.97
N GLN A 458 -8.84 36.77 26.97
CA GLN A 458 -8.18 35.77 27.81
C GLN A 458 -8.83 34.42 27.48
N CYS A 459 -8.12 33.57 26.76
CA CYS A 459 -8.39 32.14 26.81
C CYS A 459 -7.06 31.38 26.74
N MET A 460 -6.76 30.69 27.83
CA MET A 460 -5.58 29.86 28.01
C MET A 460 -5.71 28.59 27.14
N PHE A 461 -4.62 28.19 26.50
CA PHE A 461 -4.38 26.79 26.16
C PHE A 461 -3.33 26.24 27.11
N THR A 462 -3.73 25.35 28.01
CA THR A 462 -2.84 24.39 28.65
C THR A 462 -3.25 23.00 28.20
N ASN A 463 -2.31 22.32 27.54
CA ASN A 463 -2.36 20.89 27.27
C ASN A 463 -2.44 20.12 28.59
N GLU A 464 -3.54 19.43 28.81
CA GLU A 464 -3.58 18.05 29.34
C GLU A 464 -5.04 17.59 29.42
N SER A 465 -5.28 16.31 29.10
CA SER A 465 -6.53 15.56 29.30
C SER A 465 -7.75 15.91 28.43
N VAL A 466 -7.85 15.29 27.25
CA VAL A 466 -9.17 15.03 26.61
C VAL A 466 -9.65 13.65 27.03
N LEU A 467 -10.20 13.58 28.25
CA LEU A 467 -11.13 12.53 28.66
C LEU A 467 -12.53 13.13 28.63
N ARG A 468 -13.42 12.47 27.84
CA ARG A 468 -14.89 12.44 27.93
C ARG A 468 -15.57 13.67 28.54
N TYR A 469 -16.36 14.41 27.76
CA TYR A 469 -17.68 14.90 28.21
C TYR A 469 -18.56 15.27 26.99
N TYR A 470 -19.58 14.45 26.74
CA TYR A 470 -20.77 14.85 25.98
C TYR A 470 -21.70 15.62 26.93
N PRO A 471 -22.24 16.79 26.59
CA PRO A 471 -23.33 17.36 27.35
C PRO A 471 -24.65 16.71 26.91
N SER A 472 -25.30 16.09 27.89
CA SER A 472 -26.69 15.65 27.90
C SER A 472 -27.66 16.77 27.48
N LEU A 473 -28.41 16.54 26.40
CA LEU A 473 -29.61 17.30 26.06
C LEU A 473 -30.85 16.69 26.75
N PRO A 474 -31.79 17.50 27.25
CA PRO A 474 -32.93 17.01 28.02
C PRO A 474 -33.98 16.33 27.14
N LEU A 475 -34.40 15.15 27.59
CA LEU A 475 -35.60 14.44 27.13
C LEU A 475 -36.83 15.31 27.38
N ASN A 476 -37.65 15.53 26.36
CA ASN A 476 -39.06 15.86 26.53
C ASN A 476 -39.89 14.95 25.60
N PRO A 477 -40.89 14.21 26.11
CA PRO A 477 -41.57 13.17 25.34
C PRO A 477 -42.89 13.67 24.78
N PHE A 478 -43.06 13.70 23.45
CA PHE A 478 -44.39 13.69 22.84
C PHE A 478 -44.39 12.93 21.50
N PHE A 479 -45.08 11.78 21.54
CA PHE A 479 -45.82 11.06 20.50
C PHE A 479 -45.67 11.49 19.03
N GLY A 480 -45.43 10.49 18.16
CA GLY A 480 -45.72 10.59 16.73
C GLY A 480 -45.11 9.47 15.89
N ILE A 481 -45.73 8.28 15.92
CA ILE A 481 -45.46 7.18 14.98
C ILE A 481 -45.78 7.66 13.56
N PHE A 482 -44.80 7.67 12.66
CA PHE A 482 -45.05 7.69 11.21
C PHE A 482 -44.18 6.65 10.51
N ASN A 483 -44.84 5.60 10.04
CA ASN A 483 -44.37 4.67 9.03
C ASN A 483 -44.05 5.41 7.74
N TYR A 484 -42.89 5.17 7.14
CA TYR A 484 -42.70 5.38 5.71
C TYR A 484 -42.53 4.04 5.01
N SER A 485 -43.62 3.66 4.34
CA SER A 485 -43.66 2.65 3.30
C SER A 485 -42.96 3.15 2.04
N CYS A 486 -42.13 2.28 1.48
CA CYS A 486 -41.61 2.33 0.12
C CYS A 486 -42.77 2.47 -0.89
N LEU A 487 -42.67 3.44 -1.80
CA LEU A 487 -43.48 3.49 -3.01
C LEU A 487 -42.55 3.66 -4.20
N CYS A 488 -42.44 2.58 -4.98
CA CYS A 488 -42.08 2.64 -6.37
C CYS A 488 -43.18 3.36 -7.16
N SER A 489 -42.76 4.23 -8.07
CA SER A 489 -43.47 4.59 -9.28
C SER A 489 -42.44 4.90 -10.35
#